data_AF-A0A7Z0BJ98-F1
#
_entry.id   AF-A0A7Z0BJ98-F1
#
_cell.length_a   1.000
_cell.length_b   1.000
_cell.length_c   1.000
_cell.angle_alpha   90.00
_cell.angle_beta   90.00
_cell.angle_gamma   90.00
#
_symmetry.space_group_name_H-M   'P 1'
#
loop_
_entity.id
_entity.type
_entity.pdbx_description
1 polymer ?
#
loop_
_entity_poly.entity_id
_entity_poly.type
_entity_poly.pdbx_seq_one_letter_code
_entity_poly.pdbx_strand_id
1 'polypeptide(L)' 'MDSVLCRWRVARAPTGFWRYRRSLTVRRVNADENPLTTRDQQVMSLPTLVLFPDGWPVLTVVGTRSRTRLLSEVDAALAD' A
#
# COMPACT_ATOMS: atom_id res chain seq x y z
N MET A 1 14.36 2.56 -8.46
CA MET A 1 13.83 1.77 -7.33
C MET A 1 12.61 2.52 -6.81
N ASP A 2 11.58 2.71 -7.66
CA ASP A 2 10.73 3.91 -7.61
C ASP A 2 9.26 3.52 -7.51
N SER A 3 8.81 3.16 -6.32
CA SER A 3 7.53 2.48 -6.16
C SER A 3 6.96 2.66 -4.76
N VAL A 4 6.30 3.79 -4.50
CA VAL A 4 5.29 3.84 -3.41
C VAL A 4 4.17 2.93 -3.85
N LEU A 5 3.58 2.14 -2.96
CA LEU A 5 2.34 1.44 -3.25
C LEU A 5 1.20 2.13 -2.48
N CYS A 6 0.26 2.80 -3.17
CA CYS A 6 -1.21 2.62 -3.00
C CYS A 6 -2.07 3.80 -3.53
N ARG A 7 -3.11 3.50 -4.35
CA ARG A 7 -4.46 4.15 -4.34
C ARG A 7 -5.53 3.35 -5.15
N TRP A 8 -6.51 2.84 -4.40
CA TRP A 8 -7.98 2.72 -4.56
C TRP A 8 -8.78 2.11 -5.75
N ARG A 9 -9.94 1.61 -5.31
CA ARG A 9 -11.14 0.98 -5.93
C ARG A 9 -10.99 -0.52 -6.21
N VAL A 10 -11.87 -1.31 -5.57
CA VAL A 10 -12.13 -2.72 -5.90
C VAL A 10 -12.65 -2.77 -7.34
N ALA A 11 -11.71 -2.86 -8.26
CA ALA A 11 -11.97 -3.18 -9.65
C ALA A 11 -10.89 -4.19 -10.04
N ARG A 12 -11.34 -5.35 -10.52
CA ARG A 12 -10.52 -6.46 -11.03
C ARG A 12 -9.17 -5.96 -11.54
N ALA A 13 -8.08 -6.44 -10.92
CA ALA A 13 -6.74 -6.14 -11.38
C ALA A 13 -6.51 -6.74 -12.78
N PRO A 14 -6.00 -5.97 -13.76
CA PRO A 14 -5.44 -6.54 -14.96
C PRO A 14 -4.09 -7.23 -14.66
N THR A 15 -3.69 -8.12 -15.55
CA THR A 15 -2.54 -9.02 -15.49
C THR A 15 -1.23 -8.31 -15.12
N GLY A 16 -0.53 -8.84 -14.12
CA GLY A 16 0.66 -8.23 -13.49
C GLY A 16 0.58 -8.08 -11.96
N PHE A 17 -0.39 -8.75 -11.33
CA PHE A 17 -0.78 -8.52 -9.94
C PHE A 17 -0.40 -9.70 -9.02
N TRP A 18 0.37 -9.44 -7.96
CA TRP A 18 0.65 -10.42 -6.91
C TRP A 18 -0.57 -10.57 -6.00
N ARG A 19 -1.24 -11.72 -6.03
CA ARG A 19 -2.40 -12.02 -5.16
C ARG A 19 -1.94 -12.55 -3.80
N TYR A 20 -2.45 -11.95 -2.72
CA TYR A 20 -2.40 -12.52 -1.37
C TYR A 20 -3.77 -13.13 -1.01
N ARG A 21 -3.82 -13.89 0.09
CA ARG A 21 -4.88 -14.83 0.51
C ARG A 21 -6.31 -14.23 0.61
N ARG A 22 -6.43 -12.90 0.69
CA ARG A 22 -7.65 -12.09 0.52
C ARG A 22 -7.42 -11.12 -0.63
N SER A 23 -8.45 -10.70 -1.36
CA SER A 23 -8.39 -9.84 -2.56
C SER A 23 -7.85 -8.42 -2.29
N LEU A 24 -6.63 -8.30 -1.74
CA LEU A 24 -5.92 -7.05 -1.55
C LEU A 24 -5.47 -6.54 -2.90
N THR A 25 -5.68 -5.25 -3.14
CA THR A 25 -5.21 -4.56 -4.34
C THR A 25 -4.00 -3.70 -3.98
N VAL A 26 -2.86 -4.07 -4.54
CA VAL A 26 -1.54 -3.49 -4.34
C VAL A 26 -1.25 -2.60 -5.56
N ARG A 27 -1.29 -1.28 -5.36
CA ARG A 27 -1.24 -0.27 -6.43
C ARG A 27 -0.01 0.59 -6.27
N ARG A 28 0.75 0.88 -7.34
CA ARG A 28 1.98 1.69 -7.25
C ARG A 28 1.71 3.14 -7.58
N VAL A 29 2.26 4.06 -6.82
CA VAL A 29 2.21 5.52 -6.99
C VAL A 29 3.65 6.01 -7.08
N ASN A 30 3.93 6.91 -8.02
CA ASN A 30 5.21 7.60 -8.09
C ASN A 30 5.07 8.93 -7.33
N ALA A 31 5.90 9.16 -6.31
CA ALA A 31 5.83 10.37 -5.50
C ALA A 31 6.24 11.63 -6.27
N ASP A 32 7.15 11.51 -7.24
CA ASP A 32 7.63 12.63 -8.05
C ASP A 32 6.55 13.12 -9.01
N GLU A 33 5.78 12.19 -9.59
CA GLU A 33 4.66 12.50 -10.48
C GLU A 33 3.38 12.89 -9.72
N ASN A 34 3.26 12.52 -8.44
CA ASN A 34 2.04 12.70 -7.64
C ASN A 34 2.28 13.43 -6.31
N PRO A 35 2.89 14.64 -6.32
CA PRO A 35 3.29 15.32 -5.09
C PRO A 35 2.12 15.72 -4.18
N LEU A 36 0.94 16.01 -4.75
CA LEU A 36 -0.28 16.30 -3.98
C LEU A 36 -0.77 15.07 -3.22
N THR A 37 -0.86 13.91 -3.90
CA THR A 37 -1.24 12.64 -3.26
C THR A 37 -0.26 12.26 -2.16
N THR A 38 1.04 12.42 -2.40
CA THR A 38 2.10 12.19 -1.39
C THR A 38 1.89 13.06 -0.15
N ARG A 39 1.58 14.35 -0.33
CA ARG A 39 1.29 15.27 0.78
C ARG A 39 0.00 14.92 1.53
N ASP A 40 -1.09 14.64 0.82
CA ASP A 40 -2.39 14.31 1.41
C ASP A 40 -2.34 13.02 2.23
N GLN A 41 -1.51 12.06 1.81
CA GLN A 41 -1.28 10.80 2.52
C GLN A 41 -0.13 10.88 3.54
N GLN A 42 0.41 12.09 3.80
CA GLN A 42 1.49 12.34 4.76
C GLN A 42 2.75 11.47 4.53
N VAL A 43 3.06 11.16 3.26
CA VAL A 43 4.24 10.39 2.89
C VAL A 43 5.47 11.31 2.89
N MET A 44 6.20 11.30 3.99
CA MET A 44 7.38 12.16 4.17
C MET A 44 8.69 11.52 3.70
N SER A 45 8.75 10.19 3.69
CA SER A 45 9.95 9.42 3.36
C SER A 45 9.60 8.24 2.46
N LEU A 46 10.50 7.89 1.54
CA LEU A 46 10.34 6.75 0.64
C LEU A 46 11.28 5.60 1.02
N PRO A 47 10.89 4.32 0.82
CA PRO A 47 9.55 3.86 0.43
C PRO A 47 8.57 3.90 1.62
N THR A 48 7.31 4.25 1.36
CA THR A 48 6.22 4.12 2.35
C THR A 48 5.10 3.27 1.78
N LEU A 49 4.52 2.42 2.61
CA LEU A 49 3.36 1.58 2.30
C LEU A 49 2.21 2.00 3.21
N VAL A 50 1.03 2.21 2.63
CA VAL A 50 -0.19 2.54 3.39
C VAL A 50 -1.30 1.57 3.01
N LEU A 51 -1.95 0.98 4.01
CA LEU A 51 -3.05 0.04 3.85
C LEU A 51 -4.39 0.77 4.07
N PHE A 52 -5.32 0.56 3.14
CA PHE A 52 -6.63 1.21 3.14
C PHE A 52 -7.79 0.19 3.08
N PRO A 53 -8.20 -0.43 4.20
CA PRO A 53 -9.49 -1.12 4.26
C PRO A 53 -10.61 -0.09 4.29
N ASP A 54 -11.66 -0.33 3.49
CA ASP A 54 -12.85 0.53 3.36
C ASP A 54 -12.56 2.02 3.12
N GLY A 55 -11.34 2.28 2.68
CA GLY A 55 -10.88 3.58 2.30
C GLY A 55 -10.17 4.45 3.31
N TRP A 56 -10.05 3.96 4.53
CA TRP A 56 -9.38 4.68 5.60
C TRP A 56 -8.01 4.07 5.83
N PRO A 57 -6.96 4.88 6.05
CA PRO A 57 -5.64 4.37 6.35
C PRO A 57 -5.63 3.70 7.72
N VAL A 58 -5.28 2.41 7.80
CA VAL A 58 -5.19 1.67 9.07
C VAL A 58 -3.78 1.24 9.44
N LEU A 59 -2.88 1.17 8.46
CA LEU A 59 -1.50 0.75 8.66
C LEU A 59 -0.60 1.58 7.74
N THR A 60 0.43 2.20 8.31
CA THR A 60 1.47 2.92 7.58
C THR A 60 2.82 2.33 7.96
N VAL A 61 3.60 1.93 6.97
CA VAL A 61 4.92 1.35 7.13
C VAL A 61 5.92 2.18 6.35
N VAL A 62 6.86 2.79 7.06
CA VAL A 62 7.96 3.56 6.46
C VAL A 62 9.23 2.70 6.41
N GLY A 63 9.87 2.71 5.24
CA GLY A 63 11.09 1.98 4.95
C GLY A 63 10.84 0.57 4.42
N THR A 64 11.94 -0.15 4.20
CA THR A 64 11.90 -1.51 3.64
C THR A 64 11.53 -2.52 4.73
N ARG A 65 10.72 -3.53 4.37
CA ARG A 65 10.39 -4.67 5.23
C ARG A 65 10.57 -5.97 4.47
N SER A 66 10.91 -7.03 5.20
CA SER A 66 10.87 -8.38 4.63
C SER A 66 9.42 -8.77 4.34
N ARG A 67 9.23 -9.60 3.31
CA ARG A 67 7.90 -10.04 2.89
C ARG A 67 7.12 -10.68 4.04
N THR A 68 7.75 -11.57 4.80
CA THR A 68 7.11 -12.26 5.94
C THR A 68 6.62 -11.29 7.00
N ARG A 69 7.44 -10.28 7.34
CA ARG A 69 7.07 -9.29 8.33
C ARG A 69 5.91 -8.41 7.85
N LEU A 70 5.96 -7.96 6.59
CA LEU A 70 4.89 -7.15 6.01
C LEU A 70 3.56 -7.91 5.99
N LEU A 71 3.57 -9.19 5.60
CA LEU A 71 2.37 -10.03 5.58
C LEU A 71 1.80 -10.22 7.00
N SER A 72 2.65 -10.43 8.00
CA SER A 72 2.21 -10.53 9.39
C SER A 72 1.58 -9.23 9.91
N GLU A 73 2.15 -8.07 9.58
CA GLU A 73 1.60 -6.76 9.97
C GLU A 73 0.25 -6.49 9.27
N VAL A 74 0.12 -6.88 8.00
CA VAL A 74 -1.14 -6.77 7.24
C VAL A 74 -2.22 -7.71 7.79
N ASP A 75 -1.87 -8.96 8.10
CA ASP A 75 -2.81 -9.92 8.69
C ASP A 75 -3.31 -9.43 10.05
N ALA A 76 -2.41 -8.90 10.89
CA ALA A 76 -2.78 -8.33 12.19
C ALA A 76 -3.71 -7.11 12.06
N ALA A 77 -3.47 -6.24 11.08
CA ALA A 77 -4.31 -5.06 10.83
C ALA A 77 -5.70 -5.37 10.24
N LEU A 78 -5.92 -6.59 9.74
CA LEU A 78 -7.17 -7.04 9.12
C LEU A 78 -7.87 -8.16 9.92
N ALA A 79 -7.43 -8.38 11.16
CA ALA A 79 -7.93 -9.45 12.03
C ALA A 79 -9.14 -9.04 12.89
N ASP A 80 -9.63 -7.80 12.77
CA ASP A 80 -10.91 -7.34 13.33
C ASP A 80 -12.13 -7.82 12.54
#